data_AF-A0A5B3GHV8-F1
#
_entry.id   AF-A0A5B3GHV8-F1
#
_cell.length_a   1.000
_cell.length_b   1.000
_cell.length_c   1.000
_cell.angle_alpha   90.00
_cell.angle_beta   90.00
_cell.angle_gamma   90.00
#
_symmetry.space_group_name_H-M   'P 1'
#
loop_
_entity.id
_entity.type
_entity.pdbx_description
1 polymer ?
#
loop_
_entity_poly.entity_id
_entity_poly.type
_entity_poly.pdbx_seq_one_letter_code
_entity_poly.pdbx_strand_id
1 'polypeptide(L)'
;MKNYLLPIFVLLIVGCGNRNPANIVVENRIRQTEQTDSIIGDSYERDTIQGDFNGDGKIEYAYSESNPAEYYSLDEVDDGKLNNITFSNPTIPAIETEFQIERLTNEGDLNGDGTDEIGFIERAVSRFVFYKVYSLRKGVWKEIVSVYTHDAFFDPINGDAPDLVRIAPNKTGYVIVQTIEWDDETEWHKGVEKSVKIK
;
A
#
# COMPACT_ATOMS: atom_id res chain seq x y z
N MET A 1 44.63 55.45 51.30
CA MET A 1 44.62 54.57 50.11
C MET A 1 43.92 53.27 50.47
N LYS A 2 42.69 53.06 49.98
CA LYS A 2 42.03 51.75 49.90
C LYS A 2 40.92 51.91 48.85
N ASN A 3 41.20 51.39 47.65
CA ASN A 3 40.26 51.38 46.54
C ASN A 3 39.24 50.26 46.77
N TYR A 4 37.95 50.61 46.75
CA TYR A 4 36.86 49.64 46.76
C TYR A 4 36.61 49.15 45.32
N LEU A 5 36.98 47.90 45.05
CA LEU A 5 36.56 47.16 43.87
C LEU A 5 35.16 46.58 44.15
N LEU A 6 34.15 47.08 43.44
CA LEU A 6 32.82 46.48 43.35
C LEU A 6 32.84 45.34 42.30
N PRO A 7 32.19 44.20 42.55
CA PRO A 7 32.08 43.12 41.57
C PRO A 7 30.92 43.38 40.60
N ILE A 8 31.18 43.31 39.30
CA ILE A 8 30.14 43.26 38.28
C ILE A 8 29.71 41.79 38.14
N PHE A 9 28.55 41.46 38.70
CA PHE A 9 27.83 40.22 38.39
C PHE A 9 27.13 40.39 37.03
N VAL A 10 27.63 39.71 36.00
CA VAL A 10 26.92 39.58 34.72
C VAL A 10 25.83 38.51 34.91
N LEU A 11 24.58 38.95 34.88
CA LEU A 11 23.40 38.08 34.89
C LEU A 11 23.21 37.51 33.47
N LEU A 12 23.68 36.27 33.24
CA LEU A 12 23.32 35.50 32.04
C LEU A 12 21.88 35.01 32.20
N ILE A 13 20.94 35.78 31.67
CA ILE A 13 19.57 35.32 31.47
C ILE A 13 19.62 34.33 30.31
N VAL A 14 19.66 33.03 30.61
CA VAL A 14 19.38 31.98 29.63
C VAL A 14 17.90 32.11 29.28
N GLY A 15 17.61 32.82 28.19
CA GLY A 15 16.30 32.80 27.57
C GLY A 15 16.06 31.39 27.04
N CYS A 16 15.26 30.60 27.75
CA CYS A 16 14.60 29.45 27.17
C CYS A 16 13.70 29.98 26.03
N GLY A 17 14.23 29.91 24.81
CA GLY A 17 13.48 30.24 23.59
C GLY A 17 12.26 29.35 23.52
N ASN A 18 11.10 29.94 23.81
CA ASN A 18 9.80 29.33 23.65
C ASN A 18 9.63 29.01 22.15
N ARG A 19 9.91 27.76 21.76
CA ARG A 19 9.64 27.31 20.39
C ARG A 19 8.12 27.38 20.21
N ASN A 20 7.67 28.35 19.41
CA ASN A 20 6.24 28.52 19.13
C ASN A 20 5.66 27.18 18.68
N PRO A 21 4.53 26.72 19.25
CA PRO A 21 3.93 25.43 18.91
C PRO A 21 3.64 25.30 17.41
N ALA A 22 3.35 26.41 16.73
CA ALA A 22 3.20 26.45 15.27
C ALA A 22 4.47 26.01 14.51
N ASN A 23 5.66 26.43 14.95
CA ASN A 23 6.92 26.02 14.29
C ASN A 23 7.22 24.54 14.52
N ILE A 24 6.88 23.99 15.69
CA ILE A 24 7.06 22.56 15.98
C ILE A 24 6.12 21.71 15.12
N VAL A 25 4.87 22.13 14.95
CA VAL A 25 3.90 21.41 14.11
C VAL A 25 4.30 21.44 12.64
N VAL A 26 4.79 22.59 12.15
CA VAL A 26 5.29 22.73 10.77
C VAL A 26 6.54 21.87 10.55
N GLU A 27 7.50 21.91 11.48
CA GLU A 27 8.73 21.12 11.39
C GLU A 27 8.45 19.60 11.46
N ASN A 28 7.51 19.16 12.30
CA ASN A 28 7.09 17.76 12.36
C ASN A 28 6.36 17.32 11.08
N ARG A 29 5.52 18.18 10.49
CA ARG A 29 4.86 17.88 9.21
C ARG A 29 5.88 17.76 8.08
N ILE A 30 6.84 18.68 8.01
CA ILE A 30 7.92 18.65 7.01
C ILE A 30 8.76 17.37 7.16
N ARG A 31 9.16 17.01 8.39
CA ARG A 31 9.91 15.77 8.64
C ARG A 31 9.10 14.52 8.30
N GLN A 32 7.80 14.52 8.59
CA GLN A 32 6.92 13.40 8.22
C GLN A 32 6.81 13.29 6.71
N THR A 33 6.62 14.41 5.99
CA THR A 33 6.60 14.44 4.52
C THR A 33 7.95 14.02 3.93
N GLU A 34 9.09 14.53 4.43
CA GLU A 34 10.43 14.15 3.98
C GLU A 34 10.75 12.67 4.26
N GLN A 35 10.30 12.13 5.40
CA GLN A 35 10.42 10.71 5.68
C GLN A 35 9.53 9.88 4.75
N THR A 36 8.34 10.37 4.41
CA THR A 36 7.42 9.70 3.47
C THR A 36 8.01 9.73 2.05
N ASP A 37 8.52 10.88 1.60
CA ASP A 37 9.15 11.06 0.29
C ASP A 37 10.46 10.28 0.17
N SER A 38 11.23 10.16 1.26
CA SER A 38 12.44 9.34 1.32
C SER A 38 12.16 7.84 1.31
N ILE A 39 11.00 7.40 1.83
CA ILE A 39 10.54 6.01 1.70
C ILE A 39 10.11 5.74 0.25
N ILE A 40 9.43 6.70 -0.39
CA ILE A 40 8.96 6.61 -1.78
C ILE A 40 10.12 6.64 -2.80
N GLY A 41 11.25 7.27 -2.47
CA GLY A 41 12.41 7.34 -3.37
C GLY A 41 13.19 6.03 -3.54
N ASP A 42 13.06 5.09 -2.59
CA ASP A 42 13.80 3.82 -2.57
C ASP A 42 12.91 2.57 -2.76
N SER A 43 11.57 2.68 -2.67
CA SER A 43 10.64 1.60 -3.02
C SER A 43 10.15 1.75 -4.45
N TYR A 44 10.21 0.66 -5.22
CA TYR A 44 9.67 0.61 -6.58
C TYR A 44 8.18 1.02 -6.54
N GLU A 45 7.72 1.84 -7.50
CA GLU A 45 6.34 2.37 -7.57
C GLU A 45 5.20 1.31 -7.49
N ARG A 46 5.53 0.01 -7.53
CA ARG A 46 4.59 -1.12 -7.34
C ARG A 46 4.27 -1.46 -5.89
N ASP A 47 5.14 -1.04 -4.96
CA ASP A 47 5.08 -1.45 -3.55
C ASP A 47 4.41 -0.39 -2.69
N THR A 48 3.92 0.70 -3.28
CA THR A 48 3.27 1.80 -2.56
C THR A 48 2.12 2.37 -3.37
N ILE A 49 0.96 2.49 -2.73
CA ILE A 49 -0.25 3.09 -3.33
C ILE A 49 -0.88 4.10 -2.38
N GLN A 50 -1.71 4.98 -2.92
CA GLN A 50 -2.49 5.97 -2.17
C GLN A 50 -3.99 5.66 -2.25
N GLY A 51 -4.74 5.86 -1.17
CA GLY A 51 -6.21 5.67 -1.13
C GLY A 51 -6.85 6.11 0.18
N ASP A 52 -8.18 6.25 0.18
CA ASP A 52 -9.01 6.45 1.37
C ASP A 52 -9.49 5.09 1.90
N PHE A 53 -8.57 4.32 2.46
CA PHE A 53 -8.79 2.91 2.80
C PHE A 53 -9.70 2.71 4.04
N ASN A 54 -9.98 3.77 4.80
CA ASN A 54 -10.85 3.72 5.97
C ASN A 54 -12.12 4.58 5.85
N GLY A 55 -12.30 5.29 4.73
CA GLY A 55 -13.47 6.11 4.42
C GLY A 55 -13.59 7.38 5.27
N ASP A 56 -12.48 7.89 5.81
CA ASP A 56 -12.48 9.11 6.62
C ASP A 56 -12.30 10.40 5.79
N GLY A 57 -12.14 10.26 4.47
CA GLY A 57 -11.96 11.34 3.52
C GLY A 57 -10.52 11.83 3.41
N LYS A 58 -9.55 11.22 4.11
CA LYS A 58 -8.12 11.52 3.99
C LYS A 58 -7.45 10.43 3.17
N ILE A 59 -6.43 10.84 2.41
CA ILE A 59 -5.62 9.91 1.64
C ILE A 59 -4.49 9.38 2.51
N GLU A 60 -4.42 8.07 2.63
CA GLU A 60 -3.31 7.33 3.19
C GLU A 60 -2.43 6.69 2.12
N TYR A 61 -1.19 6.38 2.50
CA TYR A 61 -0.34 5.45 1.78
C TYR A 61 -0.46 4.04 2.36
N ALA A 62 -0.44 3.03 1.49
CA ALA A 62 -0.22 1.62 1.81
C ALA A 62 1.11 1.15 1.22
N TYR A 63 1.84 0.31 1.94
CA TYR A 63 3.18 -0.16 1.59
C TYR A 63 3.27 -1.69 1.69
N SER A 64 3.96 -2.32 0.74
CA SER A 64 4.36 -3.73 0.86
C SER A 64 5.65 -3.83 1.67
N GLU A 65 5.65 -4.66 2.70
CA GLU A 65 6.84 -5.01 3.49
C GLU A 65 7.52 -6.29 2.97
N SER A 66 7.01 -6.87 1.88
CA SER A 66 7.60 -8.06 1.25
C SER A 66 9.02 -7.78 0.75
N ASN A 67 9.89 -8.79 0.86
CA ASN A 67 11.26 -8.69 0.40
C ASN A 67 11.30 -8.68 -1.15
N PRO A 68 11.90 -7.66 -1.79
CA PRO A 68 12.02 -7.60 -3.24
C PRO A 68 13.05 -8.60 -3.81
N ALA A 69 13.87 -9.21 -2.96
CA ALA A 69 14.87 -10.19 -3.36
C ALA A 69 14.20 -11.54 -3.68
N GLU A 70 14.15 -11.85 -4.97
CA GLU A 70 13.89 -13.16 -5.55
C GLU A 70 12.41 -13.54 -5.80
N TYR A 71 11.80 -12.81 -6.72
CA TYR A 71 10.54 -13.13 -7.43
C TYR A 71 10.45 -14.57 -8.02
N TYR A 72 11.53 -15.36 -8.00
CA TYR A 72 11.61 -16.69 -8.64
C TYR A 72 12.60 -17.68 -7.98
N SER A 73 12.93 -17.53 -6.70
CA SER A 73 13.80 -18.51 -6.04
C SER A 73 13.01 -19.59 -5.32
N LEU A 74 13.32 -20.85 -5.67
CA LEU A 74 12.83 -22.04 -4.98
C LEU A 74 13.61 -22.29 -3.67
N ASP A 75 14.74 -21.60 -3.49
CA ASP A 75 15.48 -21.62 -2.23
C ASP A 75 14.73 -20.71 -1.26
N GLU A 76 14.40 -21.24 -0.08
CA GLU A 76 13.53 -20.62 0.92
C GLU A 76 13.81 -19.11 1.07
N VAL A 77 12.91 -18.28 0.55
CA VAL A 77 12.86 -16.84 0.89
C VAL A 77 12.14 -16.71 2.24
N ASP A 78 12.61 -17.43 3.25
CA ASP A 78 12.27 -17.16 4.65
C ASP A 78 13.40 -16.31 5.23
N ASP A 79 13.32 -15.01 4.96
CA ASP A 79 14.20 -14.02 5.59
C ASP A 79 13.73 -13.64 7.00
N GLY A 80 12.73 -14.35 7.54
CA GLY A 80 12.09 -14.08 8.82
C GLY A 80 11.25 -12.80 8.85
N LYS A 81 11.02 -12.13 7.71
CA LYS A 81 10.15 -10.96 7.62
C LYS A 81 8.73 -11.36 7.23
N LEU A 82 7.78 -10.56 7.72
CA LEU A 82 6.37 -10.75 7.41
C LEU A 82 6.07 -10.18 6.02
N ASN A 83 5.28 -10.90 5.22
CA ASN A 83 4.68 -10.38 3.99
C ASN A 83 3.45 -9.58 4.36
N ASN A 84 3.65 -8.31 4.73
CA ASN A 84 2.58 -7.46 5.21
C ASN A 84 2.32 -6.29 4.26
N ILE A 85 1.07 -5.85 4.24
CA ILE A 85 0.70 -4.51 3.77
C ILE A 85 0.46 -3.64 5.00
N THR A 86 1.24 -2.57 5.14
CA THR A 86 1.11 -1.61 6.22
C THR A 86 0.67 -0.25 5.71
N PHE A 87 0.15 0.59 6.60
CA PHE A 87 -0.49 1.86 6.24
C PHE A 87 0.13 3.03 6.99
N SER A 88 0.22 4.17 6.33
CA SER A 88 0.70 5.42 6.94
C SER A 88 -0.15 5.90 8.12
N ASN A 89 -1.44 5.56 8.13
CA ASN A 89 -2.32 5.78 9.27
C ASN A 89 -2.29 4.53 10.18
N PRO A 90 -1.72 4.61 11.39
CA PRO A 90 -1.52 3.45 12.26
C PRO A 90 -2.83 2.90 12.85
N THR A 91 -3.97 3.55 12.61
CA THR A 91 -5.29 3.04 13.02
C THR A 91 -5.88 2.03 12.03
N ILE A 92 -5.34 1.99 10.81
CA ILE A 92 -5.70 1.00 9.80
C ILE A 92 -4.90 -0.28 10.10
N PRO A 93 -5.55 -1.44 10.30
CA PRO A 93 -4.83 -2.68 10.58
C PRO A 93 -3.99 -3.11 9.37
N ALA A 94 -2.86 -3.77 9.62
CA ALA A 94 -2.08 -4.38 8.55
C ALA A 94 -2.86 -5.55 7.88
N ILE A 95 -2.50 -5.86 6.64
CA ILE A 95 -2.91 -7.10 5.97
C ILE A 95 -1.72 -8.05 6.03
N GLU A 96 -1.89 -9.20 6.68
CA GLU A 96 -0.87 -10.25 6.73
C GLU A 96 -1.15 -11.28 5.63
N THR A 97 -0.12 -11.64 4.86
CA THR A 97 -0.20 -12.65 3.80
C THR A 97 0.77 -13.79 4.06
N GLU A 98 0.43 -14.99 3.59
CA GLU A 98 1.32 -16.15 3.71
C GLU A 98 2.46 -16.04 2.69
N PHE A 99 2.14 -15.54 1.49
CA PHE A 99 3.10 -15.43 0.40
C PHE A 99 3.46 -13.97 0.08
N GLN A 100 4.45 -13.80 -0.79
CA GLN A 100 4.98 -12.50 -1.15
C GLN A 100 3.96 -11.66 -1.91
N ILE A 101 4.03 -10.35 -1.69
CA ILE A 101 3.22 -9.33 -2.35
C ILE A 101 4.06 -8.69 -3.46
N GLU A 102 3.63 -8.84 -4.71
CA GLU A 102 4.40 -8.37 -5.88
C GLU A 102 3.98 -6.99 -6.41
N ARG A 103 2.73 -6.63 -6.13
CA ARG A 103 2.13 -5.40 -6.63
C ARG A 103 0.93 -5.07 -5.77
N LEU A 104 0.82 -3.79 -5.42
CA LEU A 104 -0.38 -3.20 -4.86
C LEU A 104 -1.16 -2.43 -5.93
N THR A 105 -2.49 -2.43 -5.80
CA THR A 105 -3.43 -1.65 -6.60
C THR A 105 -4.43 -0.99 -5.65
N ASN A 106 -4.71 0.30 -5.82
CA ASN A 106 -5.91 0.89 -5.25
C ASN A 106 -7.06 0.66 -6.25
N GLU A 107 -8.06 -0.12 -5.86
CA GLU A 107 -9.20 -0.47 -6.71
C GLU A 107 -10.33 0.57 -6.65
N GLY A 108 -10.17 1.59 -5.80
CA GLY A 108 -11.21 2.53 -5.44
C GLY A 108 -12.35 1.87 -4.68
N ASP A 109 -13.45 2.61 -4.52
CA ASP A 109 -14.68 2.12 -3.89
C ASP A 109 -15.46 1.18 -4.83
N LEU A 110 -15.03 -0.08 -4.90
CA LEU A 110 -15.66 -1.11 -5.74
C LEU A 110 -17.05 -1.48 -5.22
N ASN A 111 -17.24 -1.41 -3.90
CA ASN A 111 -18.44 -1.91 -3.25
C ASN A 111 -19.50 -0.81 -2.97
N GLY A 112 -19.12 0.47 -3.06
CA GLY A 112 -19.97 1.64 -2.88
C GLY A 112 -20.20 2.04 -1.42
N ASP A 113 -19.33 1.64 -0.48
CA ASP A 113 -19.45 1.95 0.95
C ASP A 113 -18.65 3.19 1.39
N GLY A 114 -17.97 3.84 0.45
CA GLY A 114 -17.17 5.04 0.68
C GLY A 114 -15.75 4.75 1.19
N THR A 115 -15.30 3.50 1.14
CA THR A 115 -13.91 3.12 1.40
C THR A 115 -13.26 2.61 0.13
N ASP A 116 -11.97 2.88 -0.06
CA ASP A 116 -11.20 2.29 -1.15
C ASP A 116 -10.86 0.82 -0.83
N GLU A 117 -11.04 -0.05 -1.81
CA GLU A 117 -10.57 -1.43 -1.79
C GLU A 117 -9.09 -1.54 -2.17
N ILE A 118 -8.38 -2.47 -1.53
CA ILE A 118 -6.97 -2.76 -1.82
C ILE A 118 -6.82 -4.07 -2.59
N GLY A 119 -6.30 -3.97 -3.80
CA GLY A 119 -5.91 -5.08 -4.65
C GLY A 119 -4.43 -5.41 -4.49
N PHE A 120 -4.06 -6.69 -4.54
CA PHE A 120 -2.67 -7.10 -4.57
C PHE A 120 -2.45 -8.46 -5.22
N ILE A 121 -1.26 -8.63 -5.81
CA ILE A 121 -0.79 -9.92 -6.30
C ILE A 121 -0.06 -10.64 -5.17
N GLU A 122 -0.56 -11.81 -4.79
CA GLU A 122 0.09 -12.72 -3.86
C GLU A 122 0.68 -13.92 -4.64
N ARG A 123 1.99 -14.15 -4.51
CA ARG A 123 2.73 -15.22 -5.20
C ARG A 123 3.59 -16.04 -4.25
N ALA A 124 3.48 -17.37 -4.39
CA ALA A 124 4.41 -18.34 -3.81
C ALA A 124 5.64 -18.55 -4.72
N VAL A 125 5.59 -19.52 -5.67
CA VAL A 125 6.71 -19.88 -6.56
C VAL A 125 6.27 -20.27 -7.98
N SER A 126 5.06 -19.86 -8.39
CA SER A 126 4.46 -20.21 -9.69
C SER A 126 4.25 -18.98 -10.54
N ARG A 127 4.28 -19.13 -11.86
CA ARG A 127 3.82 -18.09 -12.80
C ARG A 127 2.32 -17.80 -12.67
N PHE A 128 1.57 -18.74 -12.12
CA PHE A 128 0.20 -18.53 -11.69
C PHE A 128 0.15 -17.84 -10.33
N VAL A 129 -0.67 -16.79 -10.23
CA VAL A 129 -0.80 -15.94 -9.06
C VAL A 129 -2.25 -15.81 -8.60
N PHE A 130 -2.40 -15.40 -7.35
CA PHE A 130 -3.66 -14.90 -6.84
C PHE A 130 -3.65 -13.38 -6.88
N TYR A 131 -4.59 -12.80 -7.61
CA TYR A 131 -4.95 -11.41 -7.42
C TYR A 131 -6.09 -11.34 -6.41
N LYS A 132 -5.83 -10.71 -5.27
CA LYS A 132 -6.75 -10.61 -4.13
C LYS A 132 -7.21 -9.16 -3.98
N VAL A 133 -8.48 -8.97 -3.68
CA VAL A 133 -9.03 -7.65 -3.35
C VAL A 133 -9.69 -7.70 -1.98
N TYR A 134 -9.27 -6.79 -1.11
CA TYR A 134 -9.64 -6.73 0.28
C TYR A 134 -10.38 -5.41 0.57
N SER A 135 -11.40 -5.49 1.43
CA SER A 135 -12.21 -4.35 1.88
C SER A 135 -12.17 -4.25 3.41
N LEU A 136 -12.03 -3.03 3.96
CA LEU A 136 -11.93 -2.80 5.40
C LEU A 136 -13.31 -2.72 6.04
N ARG A 137 -13.78 -3.83 6.61
CA ARG A 137 -15.13 -3.92 7.19
C ARG A 137 -15.07 -3.92 8.70
N LYS A 138 -15.54 -2.82 9.32
CA LYS A 138 -15.59 -2.65 10.78
C LYS A 138 -14.22 -2.87 11.44
N GLY A 139 -13.17 -2.31 10.85
CA GLY A 139 -11.79 -2.42 11.34
C GLY A 139 -11.14 -3.78 11.11
N VAL A 140 -11.70 -4.62 10.23
CA VAL A 140 -11.11 -5.92 9.85
C VAL A 140 -11.12 -6.06 8.34
N TRP A 141 -9.96 -6.34 7.75
CA TRP A 141 -9.86 -6.63 6.34
C TRP A 141 -10.58 -7.93 5.96
N LYS A 142 -11.32 -7.90 4.86
CA LYS A 142 -12.03 -9.05 4.30
C LYS A 142 -11.70 -9.20 2.84
N GLU A 143 -11.24 -10.39 2.45
CA GLU A 143 -11.18 -10.77 1.04
C GLU A 143 -12.59 -10.74 0.45
N ILE A 144 -12.78 -9.93 -0.60
CA ILE A 144 -14.05 -9.82 -1.31
C ILE A 144 -13.99 -10.39 -2.72
N VAL A 145 -12.80 -10.42 -3.33
CA VAL A 145 -12.52 -10.99 -4.66
C VAL A 145 -11.19 -11.72 -4.60
N SER A 146 -11.12 -12.89 -5.24
CA SER A 146 -9.88 -13.64 -5.43
C SER A 146 -9.90 -14.23 -6.84
N VAL A 147 -8.88 -13.92 -7.62
CA VAL A 147 -8.74 -14.29 -9.02
C VAL A 147 -7.46 -15.10 -9.16
N TYR A 148 -7.59 -16.34 -9.62
CA TYR A 148 -6.43 -17.11 -10.05
C TYR A 148 -6.12 -16.73 -11.51
N THR A 149 -4.91 -16.21 -11.74
CA THR A 149 -4.47 -15.74 -13.06
C THR A 149 -3.02 -16.14 -13.31
N HIS A 150 -2.50 -15.82 -14.49
CA HIS A 150 -1.12 -16.05 -14.87
C HIS A 150 -0.40 -14.71 -15.06
N ASP A 151 0.88 -14.64 -14.70
CA ASP A 151 1.67 -13.39 -14.72
C ASP A 151 1.68 -12.67 -16.08
N ALA A 152 1.61 -13.43 -17.17
CA ALA A 152 1.44 -12.94 -18.54
C ALA A 152 0.22 -12.02 -18.74
N PHE A 153 -0.75 -12.00 -17.81
CA PHE A 153 -1.81 -10.99 -17.82
C PHE A 153 -1.24 -9.57 -17.78
N PHE A 154 -0.15 -9.37 -17.04
CA PHE A 154 0.49 -8.07 -16.89
C PHE A 154 1.51 -7.76 -17.98
N ASP A 155 1.62 -8.60 -19.01
CA ASP A 155 2.47 -8.32 -20.17
C ASP A 155 1.96 -7.08 -20.93
N PRO A 156 2.86 -6.28 -21.54
CA PRO A 156 2.47 -5.06 -22.27
C PRO A 156 1.44 -5.26 -23.39
N ILE A 157 1.29 -6.48 -23.90
CA ILE A 157 0.27 -6.82 -24.91
C ILE A 157 -1.16 -6.61 -24.38
N ASN A 158 -1.36 -6.68 -23.07
CA ASN A 158 -2.65 -6.46 -22.42
C ASN A 158 -2.88 -5.00 -22.00
N GLY A 159 -1.94 -4.11 -22.33
CA GLY A 159 -2.00 -2.68 -22.02
C GLY A 159 -0.95 -2.25 -21.00
N ASP A 160 -0.87 -0.94 -20.79
CA ASP A 160 -0.06 -0.35 -19.73
C ASP A 160 -0.85 -0.42 -18.41
N ALA A 161 -0.32 -1.13 -17.41
CA ALA A 161 -0.98 -1.44 -16.13
C ALA A 161 -2.42 -1.99 -16.27
N PRO A 162 -2.59 -3.21 -16.84
CA PRO A 162 -3.92 -3.79 -17.02
C PRO A 162 -4.63 -4.00 -15.68
N ASP A 163 -5.92 -3.64 -15.64
CA ASP A 163 -6.78 -3.76 -14.47
C ASP A 163 -7.52 -5.11 -14.48
N LEU A 164 -7.39 -5.87 -13.38
CA LEU A 164 -8.06 -7.15 -13.20
C LEU A 164 -9.50 -7.01 -12.72
N VAL A 165 -9.83 -5.97 -11.96
CA VAL A 165 -11.09 -5.88 -11.23
C VAL A 165 -11.66 -4.47 -11.32
N ARG A 166 -12.79 -4.35 -12.00
CA ARG A 166 -13.51 -3.08 -12.11
C ARG A 166 -14.96 -3.22 -11.70
N ILE A 167 -15.58 -2.11 -11.32
CA ILE A 167 -17.01 -2.04 -10.99
C ILE A 167 -17.84 -2.64 -12.13
N ALA A 168 -18.81 -3.51 -11.79
CA ALA A 168 -19.76 -4.00 -12.78
C ALA A 168 -20.82 -2.93 -13.07
N PRO A 169 -20.87 -2.40 -14.31
CA PRO A 169 -21.85 -1.37 -14.63
C PRO A 169 -23.26 -1.94 -14.46
N ASN A 170 -24.10 -1.21 -13.74
CA ASN A 170 -25.53 -1.53 -13.52
C ASN A 170 -25.80 -2.84 -12.75
N LYS A 171 -24.83 -3.34 -11.98
CA LYS A 171 -25.02 -4.56 -11.18
C LYS A 171 -24.39 -4.44 -9.79
N THR A 172 -25.13 -3.81 -8.88
CA THR A 172 -24.71 -3.60 -7.48
C THR A 172 -24.25 -4.90 -6.81
N GLY A 173 -23.12 -4.83 -6.10
CA GLY A 173 -22.52 -5.98 -5.41
C GLY A 173 -21.80 -6.96 -6.34
N TYR A 174 -21.54 -6.58 -7.59
CA TYR A 174 -20.73 -7.34 -8.53
C TYR A 174 -19.60 -6.49 -9.09
N VAL A 175 -18.52 -7.17 -9.47
CA VAL A 175 -17.40 -6.63 -10.23
C VAL A 175 -17.29 -7.38 -11.57
N ILE A 176 -16.62 -6.77 -12.53
CA ILE A 176 -16.09 -7.47 -13.70
C ILE A 176 -14.64 -7.81 -13.40
N VAL A 177 -14.32 -9.09 -13.53
CA VAL A 177 -12.95 -9.61 -13.49
C VAL A 177 -12.48 -9.85 -14.91
N GLN A 178 -11.37 -9.22 -15.30
CA GLN A 178 -10.65 -9.50 -16.54
C GLN A 178 -9.40 -10.31 -16.20
N THR A 179 -9.22 -11.45 -16.86
CA THR A 179 -8.06 -12.34 -16.61
C THR A 179 -7.73 -13.13 -17.88
N ILE A 180 -6.75 -14.01 -17.80
CA ILE A 180 -6.41 -14.96 -18.85
C ILE A 180 -6.62 -16.41 -18.39
N GLU A 181 -6.99 -17.27 -19.33
CA GLU A 181 -7.12 -18.71 -19.14
C GLU A 181 -6.34 -19.45 -20.22
N TRP A 182 -5.89 -20.67 -19.90
CA TRP A 182 -5.26 -21.55 -20.87
C TRP A 182 -6.24 -21.91 -22.00
N ASP A 183 -5.77 -21.82 -23.24
CA ASP A 183 -6.52 -22.18 -24.45
C ASP A 183 -5.83 -23.34 -25.17
N ASP A 184 -6.43 -24.52 -25.09
CA ASP A 184 -5.90 -25.75 -25.67
C ASP A 184 -5.79 -25.68 -27.21
N GLU A 185 -6.60 -24.85 -27.86
CA GLU A 185 -6.59 -24.71 -29.33
C GLU A 185 -5.37 -23.94 -29.85
N THR A 186 -4.93 -22.94 -29.10
CA THR A 186 -3.79 -22.08 -29.51
C THR A 186 -2.50 -22.41 -28.77
N GLU A 187 -2.54 -23.37 -27.83
CA GLU A 187 -1.47 -23.65 -26.86
C GLU A 187 -0.96 -22.36 -26.18
N TRP A 188 -1.89 -21.44 -25.93
CA TRP A 188 -1.59 -20.11 -25.39
C TRP A 188 -2.72 -19.61 -24.51
N HIS A 189 -2.54 -18.46 -23.88
CA HIS A 189 -3.57 -17.86 -23.03
C HIS A 189 -4.55 -17.01 -23.84
N LYS A 190 -5.84 -17.07 -23.48
CA LYS A 190 -6.89 -16.19 -24.00
C LYS A 190 -7.45 -15.29 -22.91
N GLY A 191 -7.74 -14.04 -23.26
CA GLY A 191 -8.42 -13.10 -22.37
C GLY A 191 -9.88 -13.51 -22.12
N VAL A 192 -10.31 -13.44 -20.87
CA VAL A 192 -11.69 -13.70 -20.46
C VAL A 192 -12.18 -12.61 -19.51
N GLU A 193 -13.48 -12.31 -19.59
CA GLU A 193 -14.16 -11.43 -18.64
C GLU A 193 -15.28 -12.19 -17.92
N LYS A 194 -15.42 -11.97 -16.62
CA LYS A 194 -16.43 -12.63 -15.78
C LYS A 194 -17.10 -11.63 -14.84
N SER A 195 -18.41 -11.71 -14.68
CA SER A 195 -19.13 -10.99 -13.63
C SER A 195 -19.09 -11.80 -12.33
N VAL A 196 -18.44 -11.28 -11.29
CA VAL A 196 -18.23 -11.94 -10.00
C VAL A 196 -18.96 -11.18 -8.91
N LYS A 197 -19.62 -11.90 -7.98
CA LYS A 197 -20.29 -11.29 -6.84
C LYS A 197 -19.26 -10.99 -5.75
N ILE A 198 -19.29 -9.78 -5.20
CA ILE A 198 -18.53 -9.38 -4.02
C ILE A 198 -19.01 -10.22 -2.81
N LYS A 199 -18.07 -10.79 -2.06
CA LYS A 199 -18.36 -11.63 -0.88
C LYS A 199 -18.75 -10.79 0.35
#